data_AF-A0A317YDB9-F1
#
_entry.id   AF-A0A317YDB9-F1
#
_cell.length_a   1.000
_cell.length_b   1.000
_cell.length_c   1.000
_cell.angle_alpha   90.00
_cell.angle_beta   90.00
_cell.angle_gamma   90.00
#
_symmetry.space_group_name_H-M   'P 1'
#
loop_
_entity.id
_entity.type
_entity.pdbx_description
1 polymer ?
#
loop_
_entity_poly.entity_id
_entity_poly.type
_entity_poly.pdbx_seq_one_letter_code
_entity_poly.pdbx_strand_id
1 'polypeptide(L)'
;ILLWNTYHTPYLAQDVVIVATRRIVRPSKKGSTVQRPRTRTLTPFHDGILEDVVFPVEIVGKRVRYRLDGAKVIEIFLDLKERNNTEYKLETYTTVYRRLCGKDVVFEYHMIDIA
;
A
#
# COMPACT_ATOMS: atom_id res chain seq x y z
N ILE A 1 -13.23 6.87 -22.31
CA ILE A 1 -12.78 8.21 -22.78
C ILE A 1 -13.61 9.36 -22.19
N LEU A 2 -14.93 9.22 -21.99
CA LEU A 2 -15.77 10.33 -21.47
C LEU A 2 -15.88 10.47 -19.94
N LEU A 3 -15.36 9.53 -19.13
CA LEU A 3 -15.38 9.65 -17.66
C LEU A 3 -14.12 10.31 -17.06
N TRP A 4 -13.02 10.40 -17.81
CA TRP A 4 -11.73 10.86 -17.26
C TRP A 4 -11.58 12.40 -17.32
N ASN A 5 -12.20 13.06 -18.30
CA ASN A 5 -12.03 14.49 -18.55
C ASN A 5 -12.84 15.41 -17.61
N THR A 6 -13.91 14.91 -16.97
CA THR A 6 -14.83 15.75 -16.18
C THR A 6 -14.39 15.91 -14.73
N TYR A 7 -13.67 14.93 -14.18
CA TYR A 7 -13.21 15.05 -12.81
C TYR A 7 -12.02 16.01 -12.72
N HIS A 8 -11.20 16.22 -13.77
CA HIS A 8 -9.84 16.82 -13.65
C HIS A 8 -9.74 18.23 -13.02
N THR A 9 -10.80 19.05 -13.05
CA THR A 9 -10.71 20.50 -12.79
C THR A 9 -10.63 20.97 -11.33
N PRO A 10 -11.18 20.32 -10.28
CA PRO A 10 -11.09 20.80 -8.90
C PRO A 10 -9.93 20.21 -8.07
N TYR A 11 -9.14 19.26 -8.59
CA TYR A 11 -8.08 18.57 -7.85
C TYR A 11 -6.69 18.68 -8.50
N LEU A 12 -6.49 19.65 -9.39
CA LEU A 12 -5.24 19.90 -10.11
C LEU A 12 -3.99 20.06 -9.20
N ALA A 13 -4.18 20.42 -7.94
CA ALA A 13 -3.09 20.67 -6.98
C ALA A 13 -3.00 19.63 -5.86
N GLN A 14 -3.74 18.52 -5.94
CA GLN A 14 -3.76 17.48 -4.90
C GLN A 14 -3.30 16.13 -5.46
N ASP A 15 -2.63 15.35 -4.61
CA ASP A 15 -2.27 13.98 -4.92
C ASP A 15 -3.52 13.08 -4.89
N VAL A 16 -3.87 12.55 -6.05
CA VAL A 16 -4.96 11.57 -6.19
C VAL A 16 -4.37 10.16 -6.23
N VAL A 17 -4.81 9.32 -5.30
CA VAL A 17 -4.46 7.88 -5.23
C VAL A 17 -5.76 7.07 -5.39
N ILE A 18 -5.74 6.10 -6.30
CA ILE A 18 -6.88 5.23 -6.57
C ILE A 18 -6.63 3.89 -5.86
N VAL A 19 -7.56 3.47 -5.01
CA VAL A 19 -7.44 2.22 -4.26
C VAL A 19 -8.68 1.36 -4.49
N ALA A 20 -8.49 0.06 -4.66
CA ALA A 20 -9.62 -0.86 -4.79
C ALA A 20 -10.34 -1.05 -3.44
N THR A 21 -11.66 -1.11 -3.46
CA THR A 21 -12.46 -1.35 -2.27
C THR A 21 -12.49 -2.84 -1.92
N ARG A 22 -11.56 -3.28 -1.06
CA ARG A 22 -11.42 -4.68 -0.64
C ARG A 22 -12.12 -4.92 0.70
N ARG A 23 -12.99 -5.96 0.82
CA ARG A 23 -13.72 -6.27 2.07
C ARG A 23 -13.17 -7.50 2.78
N ILE A 24 -12.61 -7.30 3.97
CA ILE A 24 -12.12 -8.36 4.88
C ILE A 24 -13.31 -9.12 5.50
N VAL A 25 -13.28 -10.45 5.42
CA VAL A 25 -14.25 -11.33 6.12
C VAL A 25 -13.63 -11.79 7.42
N ARG A 26 -14.37 -11.87 8.53
CA ARG A 26 -13.79 -12.41 9.78
C ARG A 26 -13.52 -13.92 9.63
N PRO A 27 -12.51 -14.48 10.33
CA PRO A 27 -12.36 -15.93 10.43
C PRO A 27 -13.67 -16.58 10.85
N SER A 28 -13.98 -17.76 10.31
CA SER A 28 -15.16 -18.52 10.73
C SER A 28 -15.03 -18.90 12.20
N LYS A 29 -16.16 -18.89 12.93
CA LYS A 29 -16.22 -19.39 14.30
C LYS A 29 -15.99 -20.90 14.27
N LYS A 30 -15.36 -21.44 15.33
CA LYS A 30 -15.11 -22.88 15.47
C LYS A 30 -16.44 -23.64 15.37
N GLY A 31 -16.53 -24.60 14.45
CA GLY A 31 -17.76 -25.36 14.16
C GLY A 31 -18.64 -24.82 13.04
N SER A 32 -18.25 -23.73 12.36
CA SER A 32 -18.96 -23.24 11.17
C SER A 32 -18.42 -23.87 9.89
N THR A 33 -19.32 -24.27 8.98
CA THR A 33 -19.00 -24.83 7.66
C THR A 33 -18.61 -23.75 6.63
N VAL A 34 -18.75 -22.47 6.98
CA VAL A 34 -18.48 -21.37 6.05
C VAL A 34 -16.98 -21.20 5.89
N GLN A 35 -16.45 -21.63 4.74
CA GLN A 35 -15.04 -21.41 4.41
C GLN A 35 -14.81 -19.96 3.98
N ARG A 36 -13.79 -19.33 4.58
CA ARG A 36 -13.34 -17.99 4.20
C ARG A 36 -12.48 -18.08 2.93
N PRO A 37 -12.78 -17.34 1.86
CA PRO A 37 -11.89 -17.24 0.71
C PRO A 37 -10.52 -16.68 1.12
N ARG A 38 -9.43 -17.30 0.63
CA ARG A 38 -8.05 -16.89 0.97
C ARG A 38 -7.77 -15.43 0.61
N THR A 39 -8.33 -14.95 -0.50
CA THR A 39 -8.20 -13.56 -0.98
C THR A 39 -8.83 -12.53 -0.04
N ARG A 40 -9.76 -12.94 0.84
CA ARG A 40 -10.45 -12.06 1.80
C ARG A 40 -9.84 -12.17 3.20
N THR A 41 -8.54 -12.50 3.26
CA THR A 41 -7.74 -12.52 4.48
C THR A 41 -7.03 -11.19 4.76
N LEU A 42 -6.53 -10.99 5.98
CA LEU A 42 -5.89 -9.73 6.37
C LEU A 42 -4.57 -9.51 5.61
N THR A 43 -3.80 -10.57 5.39
CA THR A 43 -2.48 -10.49 4.72
C THR A 43 -2.61 -10.04 3.25
N PRO A 44 -3.40 -10.71 2.39
CA PRO A 44 -3.57 -10.29 0.99
C PRO A 44 -4.30 -8.96 0.84
N PHE A 45 -5.10 -8.56 1.84
CA PHE A 45 -5.68 -7.22 1.89
C PHE A 45 -4.59 -6.15 2.06
N HIS A 46 -3.64 -6.36 2.97
CA HIS A 46 -2.54 -5.41 3.14
C HIS A 46 -1.61 -5.37 1.93
N ASP A 47 -1.31 -6.51 1.33
CA ASP A 47 -0.44 -6.56 0.15
C ASP A 47 -1.12 -5.90 -1.06
N GLY A 48 -2.40 -6.19 -1.31
CA GLY A 48 -3.14 -5.55 -2.39
C GLY A 48 -3.34 -4.04 -2.23
N ILE A 49 -3.49 -3.52 -1.01
CA ILE A 49 -3.53 -2.06 -0.79
C ILE A 49 -2.17 -1.42 -1.08
N LEU A 50 -1.07 -2.08 -0.71
CA LEU A 50 0.26 -1.54 -0.98
C LEU A 50 0.51 -1.44 -2.49
N GLU A 51 0.10 -2.46 -3.25
CA GLU A 51 0.15 -2.45 -4.71
C GLU A 51 -0.72 -1.33 -5.31
N ASP A 52 -1.96 -1.18 -4.84
CA ASP A 52 -2.90 -0.17 -5.36
C ASP A 52 -2.39 1.27 -5.08
N VAL A 53 -1.81 1.51 -3.89
CA VAL A 53 -1.34 2.85 -3.49
C VAL A 53 -0.11 3.30 -4.29
N VAL A 54 0.76 2.36 -4.65
CA VAL A 54 2.08 2.65 -5.24
C VAL A 54 2.05 2.64 -6.77
N PHE A 55 0.93 2.29 -7.39
CA PHE A 55 0.75 2.35 -8.85
C PHE A 55 1.16 3.73 -9.41
N PRO A 56 2.03 3.82 -10.43
CA PRO A 56 2.46 2.78 -11.38
C PRO A 56 3.72 1.98 -10.99
N VAL A 57 4.37 2.30 -9.87
CA VAL A 57 5.66 1.69 -9.50
C VAL A 57 5.46 0.29 -8.94
N GLU A 58 6.40 -0.61 -9.25
CA GLU A 58 6.45 -1.93 -8.64
C GLU A 58 7.24 -1.93 -7.32
N ILE A 59 6.76 -2.72 -6.36
CA ILE A 59 7.44 -2.94 -5.09
C ILE A 59 8.51 -4.01 -5.30
N VAL A 60 9.78 -3.64 -5.12
CA VAL A 60 10.94 -4.54 -5.26
C VAL A 60 11.09 -5.43 -4.03
N GLY A 61 10.80 -4.89 -2.85
CA GLY A 61 11.02 -5.61 -1.61
C GLY A 61 10.20 -5.06 -0.45
N LYS A 62 10.04 -5.90 0.57
CA LYS A 62 9.34 -5.57 1.80
C LYS A 62 10.15 -6.09 2.98
N ARG A 63 10.56 -5.20 3.86
CA ARG A 63 11.23 -5.52 5.12
C ARG A 63 10.34 -5.09 6.27
N VAL A 64 10.34 -5.90 7.33
CA VAL A 64 9.62 -5.56 8.55
C VAL A 64 10.65 -5.41 9.66
N ARG A 65 10.74 -4.20 10.22
CA ARG A 65 11.58 -3.91 11.37
C ARG A 65 10.71 -3.89 12.63
N TYR A 66 11.16 -4.61 13.64
CA TYR A 66 10.57 -4.59 14.98
C TYR A 66 11.44 -3.73 15.87
N ARG A 67 10.83 -2.73 16.52
CA ARG A 67 11.49 -1.91 17.55
C ARG A 67 11.49 -2.66 18.89
N LEU A 68 12.34 -2.21 19.81
CA LEU A 68 12.41 -2.75 21.18
C LEU A 68 11.07 -2.60 21.92
N ASP A 69 10.30 -1.55 21.60
CA ASP A 69 8.97 -1.30 22.15
C ASP A 69 7.88 -2.23 21.58
N GLY A 70 8.24 -3.17 20.71
CA GLY A 70 7.30 -4.06 20.00
C GLY A 70 6.59 -3.38 18.81
N ALA A 71 6.81 -2.09 18.59
CA ALA A 71 6.29 -1.37 17.44
C ALA A 71 6.84 -1.96 16.13
N LYS A 72 5.96 -2.15 15.16
CA LYS A 72 6.27 -2.72 13.84
C LYS A 72 6.27 -1.62 12.80
N VAL A 73 7.42 -1.41 12.16
CA VAL A 73 7.56 -0.51 11.01
C VAL A 73 7.81 -1.35 9.78
N ILE A 74 7.02 -1.12 8.73
CA ILE A 74 7.18 -1.82 7.46
C ILE A 74 7.96 -0.90 6.51
N GLU A 75 9.13 -1.36 6.09
CA GLU A 75 9.98 -0.69 5.12
C GLU A 75 9.69 -1.30 3.75
N ILE A 76 9.27 -0.47 2.81
CA ILE A 76 8.90 -0.87 1.45
C ILE A 76 9.92 -0.28 0.49
N PHE A 77 10.51 -1.16 -0.31
CA PHE A 77 11.50 -0.78 -1.30
C PHE A 77 10.86 -0.64 -2.67
N LEU A 78 10.96 0.56 -3.23
CA LEU A 78 10.53 0.89 -4.58
C LEU A 78 11.70 0.79 -5.56
N ASP A 79 11.39 0.61 -6.85
CA ASP A 79 12.40 0.61 -7.91
C ASP A 79 13.02 2.01 -8.06
N LEU A 80 14.34 2.05 -8.22
CA LEU A 80 15.11 3.29 -8.32
C LEU A 80 14.84 4.03 -9.63
N LYS A 81 14.44 3.30 -10.69
CA LYS A 81 14.21 3.87 -12.03
C LYS A 81 13.10 4.92 -12.05
N GLU A 82 12.09 4.77 -11.19
CA GLU A 82 10.92 5.65 -11.17
C GLU A 82 11.00 6.72 -10.08
N ARG A 83 12.14 6.83 -9.39
CA ARG A 83 12.35 7.75 -8.25
C ARG A 83 11.94 9.19 -8.54
N ASN A 84 12.35 9.72 -9.68
CA ASN A 84 12.09 11.12 -10.05
C ASN A 84 10.59 11.46 -10.11
N ASN A 85 9.75 10.46 -10.39
CA ASN A 85 8.30 10.65 -10.57
C ASN A 85 7.50 10.38 -9.28
N THR A 86 8.08 9.71 -8.29
CA THR A 86 7.35 9.26 -7.09
C THR A 86 7.90 9.81 -5.77
N GLU A 87 9.08 10.43 -5.80
CA GLU A 87 9.69 11.06 -4.61
C GLU A 87 8.78 12.10 -3.95
N TYR A 88 8.03 12.89 -4.72
CA TYR A 88 7.09 13.88 -4.17
C TYR A 88 5.83 13.26 -3.54
N LYS A 89 5.52 11.98 -3.79
CA LYS A 89 4.30 11.30 -3.30
C LYS A 89 4.52 10.41 -2.08
N LEU A 90 5.76 10.22 -1.63
CA LEU A 90 6.08 9.27 -0.56
C LEU A 90 5.35 9.57 0.77
N GLU A 91 5.21 10.85 1.11
CA GLU A 91 4.48 11.29 2.30
C GLU A 91 2.98 10.97 2.18
N THR A 92 2.42 11.18 0.98
CA THR A 92 1.03 10.85 0.67
C THR A 92 0.78 9.34 0.79
N TYR A 93 1.65 8.50 0.24
CA TYR A 93 1.53 7.03 0.35
C TYR A 93 1.54 6.57 1.81
N THR A 94 2.44 7.12 2.62
CA THR A 94 2.52 6.83 4.06
C THR A 94 1.23 7.22 4.77
N THR A 95 0.72 8.41 4.49
CA THR A 95 -0.51 8.94 5.11
C THR A 95 -1.75 8.14 4.72
N VAL A 96 -1.90 7.80 3.44
CA VAL A 96 -3.02 6.97 2.93
C VAL A 96 -2.98 5.59 3.56
N TYR A 97 -1.82 4.93 3.58
CA TYR A 97 -1.70 3.60 4.17
C TYR A 97 -1.99 3.60 5.67
N ARG A 98 -1.47 4.59 6.40
CA ARG A 98 -1.76 4.76 7.83
C ARG A 98 -3.25 5.00 8.07
N ARG A 99 -3.93 5.76 7.21
CA ARG A 99 -5.37 6.03 7.32
C ARG A 99 -6.23 4.80 7.05
N LEU A 100 -5.86 3.99 6.06
CA LEU A 100 -6.63 2.79 5.67
C LEU A 100 -6.36 1.59 6.59
N CYS A 101 -5.10 1.36 6.98
CA CYS A 101 -4.65 0.15 7.66
C CYS A 101 -4.25 0.36 9.13
N GLY A 102 -4.02 1.60 9.57
CA GLY A 102 -3.56 1.90 10.93
C GLY A 102 -2.14 1.39 11.24
N LYS A 103 -1.32 1.15 10.22
CA LYS A 103 0.05 0.64 10.34
C LYS A 103 1.04 1.66 9.80
N ASP A 104 2.20 1.75 10.45
CA ASP A 104 3.29 2.62 10.01
C ASP A 104 4.11 1.94 8.91
N VAL A 105 4.27 2.68 7.82
CA VAL A 105 5.03 2.28 6.63
C VAL A 105 6.02 3.38 6.31
N VAL A 106 7.20 2.99 5.86
CA VAL A 106 8.21 3.89 5.31
C VAL A 106 8.53 3.40 3.90
N PHE A 107 8.45 4.29 2.93
CA PHE A 107 8.81 4.02 1.54
C PHE A 107 10.23 4.53 1.28
N GLU A 108 11.10 3.64 0.81
CA GLU A 108 12.49 3.93 0.49
C GLU A 108 12.83 3.35 -0.88
N TYR A 109 13.90 3.86 -1.51
CA TYR A 109 14.43 3.26 -2.73
C TYR A 109 15.58 2.33 -2.37
N HIS A 110 15.59 1.13 -2.97
CA HIS A 110 16.73 0.24 -2.83
C HIS A 110 17.87 0.80 -3.70
N MET A 111 18.84 1.48 -3.09
CA MET A 111 20.15 1.63 -3.72
C MET A 111 20.80 0.27 -3.63
N ILE A 112 20.95 -0.38 -4.78
CA ILE A 112 21.56 -1.70 -4.89
C ILE A 112 23.04 -1.53 -4.48
N ASP A 113 23.37 -1.80 -3.23
CA ASP A 113 24.72 -2.15 -2.84
C ASP A 113 24.89 -3.65 -3.14
N ILE A 114 25.32 -3.93 -4.37
CA ILE A 114 25.94 -5.22 -4.70
C ILE A 114 27.27 -5.24 -3.94
N ALA A 115 27.33 -6.09 -2.90
CA ALA A 115 28.60 -6.58 -2.36
C ALA A 115 29.03 -7.84 -3.12
#